data_AF-A0A0S8BCE5-F1
#
_entry.id   AF-A0A0S8BCE5-F1
#
_cell.length_a   1.000
_cell.length_b   1.000
_cell.length_c   1.000
_cell.angle_alpha   90.00
_cell.angle_beta   90.00
_cell.angle_gamma   90.00
#
_symmetry.space_group_name_H-M   'P 1'
#
loop_
_entity.id
_entity.type
_entity.pdbx_description
1 polymer ?
#
loop_
_entity_poly.entity_id
_entity_poly.type
_entity_poly.pdbx_seq_one_letter_code
_entity_poly.pdbx_strand_id
1 'polypeptide(L)'
;MADAAVQADIAAFRAFLADNPGGCGRNGEIFKFTSFDLTVRNFEELEIPDSGTPPQANTRPEAVADEFTLTEDTPLNLDILANDSDADGDSLSTVIVTDPAHGRLDVNSDGSLTYTPDDDYFGPDSFSYQASDGIDASETVDVTLDVLPENDAPRLKDPDDLLVWQANKGQLILIDVLGHFDPGPANEADQTVTLNSADPVGLFFGSLYGINADNKIVYMAPNGIPPGGHETIAFEIEDNFGAVTIAELQIDIVI
;
A
#
# COMPACT_ATOMS: atom_id res chain seq x y z
N MET A 1 23.23 -5.33 -75.39
CA MET A 1 23.84 -4.05 -74.97
C MET A 1 22.73 -3.25 -74.31
N ALA A 2 22.95 -2.71 -73.10
CA ALA A 2 21.92 -1.92 -72.43
C ALA A 2 21.59 -0.67 -73.28
N ASP A 3 20.31 -0.32 -73.38
CA ASP A 3 19.82 0.85 -74.10
C ASP A 3 20.43 2.14 -73.49
N ALA A 4 20.63 3.17 -74.31
CA ALA A 4 21.22 4.45 -73.92
C ALA A 4 20.46 5.11 -72.75
N ALA A 5 19.15 4.88 -72.63
CA ALA A 5 18.34 5.31 -71.50
C ALA A 5 18.79 4.65 -70.17
N VAL A 6 19.05 3.34 -70.19
CA VAL A 6 19.52 2.59 -69.01
C VAL A 6 20.91 3.05 -68.57
N GLN A 7 21.78 3.38 -69.52
CA GLN A 7 23.10 3.94 -69.21
C GLN A 7 23.01 5.34 -68.60
N ALA A 8 22.04 6.15 -69.03
CA ALA A 8 21.78 7.47 -68.44
C ALA A 8 21.26 7.35 -67.00
N ASP A 9 20.35 6.42 -66.73
CA ASP A 9 19.81 6.19 -65.38
C ASP A 9 20.87 5.67 -64.42
N ILE A 10 21.74 4.74 -64.87
CA ILE A 10 22.88 4.27 -64.08
C ILE A 10 23.85 5.41 -63.77
N ALA A 11 24.12 6.28 -64.74
CA ALA A 11 25.01 7.43 -64.54
C ALA A 11 24.40 8.44 -63.56
N ALA A 12 23.11 8.72 -63.66
CA ALA A 12 22.39 9.61 -62.75
C ALA A 12 22.39 9.06 -61.31
N PHE A 13 22.16 7.76 -61.14
CA PHE A 13 22.18 7.12 -59.82
C PHE A 13 23.58 7.11 -59.19
N ARG A 14 24.63 6.87 -59.99
CA ARG A 14 26.02 6.97 -59.51
C ARG A 14 26.37 8.39 -59.07
N ALA A 15 25.92 9.41 -59.79
CA ALA A 15 26.12 10.80 -59.41
C ALA A 15 25.41 11.12 -58.10
N PHE A 16 24.16 10.65 -57.93
CA PHE A 16 23.41 10.81 -56.69
C PHE A 16 24.14 10.18 -55.48
N LEU A 17 24.71 8.99 -55.62
CA LEU A 17 25.47 8.35 -54.55
C LEU A 17 26.79 9.08 -54.23
N ALA A 18 27.46 9.63 -55.25
CA ALA A 18 28.69 10.41 -55.06
C ALA A 18 28.44 11.73 -54.30
N ASP A 19 27.29 12.37 -54.55
CA ASP A 19 26.88 13.60 -53.87
C ASP A 19 26.35 13.33 -52.44
N ASN A 20 26.02 12.06 -52.12
CA ASN A 20 25.47 11.65 -50.83
C ASN A 20 26.27 10.49 -50.19
N PRO A 21 27.56 10.71 -49.85
CA PRO A 21 28.47 9.66 -49.36
C PRO A 21 28.07 9.09 -47.98
N GLY A 22 27.12 9.75 -47.30
CA GLY A 22 26.59 9.35 -46.00
C GLY A 22 25.31 8.50 -46.05
N GLY A 23 24.75 8.18 -47.23
CA GLY A 23 23.44 7.55 -47.37
C GLY A 23 22.27 8.54 -47.35
N CYS A 24 21.09 8.11 -47.79
CA CYS A 24 19.85 8.89 -47.73
C CYS A 24 18.80 8.12 -46.93
N GLY A 25 18.06 8.83 -46.07
CA GLY A 25 16.87 8.29 -45.41
C GLY A 25 15.94 9.40 -44.96
N ARG A 26 14.66 9.07 -44.75
CA ARG A 26 13.70 9.92 -44.04
C ARG A 26 13.84 9.65 -42.54
N ASN A 27 13.64 10.67 -41.72
CA ASN A 27 13.57 10.56 -40.26
C ASN A 27 14.81 9.98 -39.55
N GLY A 28 16.01 10.24 -40.07
CA GLY A 28 17.27 9.96 -39.35
C GLY A 28 17.85 8.56 -39.52
N GLU A 29 17.23 7.67 -40.29
CA GLU A 29 17.83 6.38 -40.64
C GLU A 29 18.84 6.54 -41.77
N ILE A 30 20.07 6.05 -41.56
CA ILE A 30 21.12 6.06 -42.58
C ILE A 30 21.24 4.66 -43.18
N PHE A 31 20.72 4.47 -44.40
CA PHE A 31 21.00 3.25 -45.17
C PHE A 31 22.42 3.35 -45.78
N LYS A 32 23.39 2.66 -45.16
CA LYS A 32 24.76 2.55 -45.69
C LYS A 32 24.83 1.43 -46.73
N PHE A 33 25.03 1.78 -47.99
CA PHE A 33 25.31 0.82 -49.06
C PHE A 33 26.82 0.77 -49.33
N THR A 34 27.49 -0.34 -49.02
CA THR A 34 28.95 -0.47 -49.19
C THR A 34 29.40 -1.00 -50.57
N SER A 35 28.49 -1.60 -51.34
CA SER A 35 28.72 -1.95 -52.76
C SER A 35 27.41 -2.39 -53.44
N PHE A 36 27.22 -2.03 -54.71
CA PHE A 36 26.13 -2.55 -55.56
C PHE A 36 26.72 -3.06 -56.88
N ASP A 37 26.77 -4.38 -57.08
CA ASP A 37 27.17 -4.98 -58.36
C ASP A 37 25.93 -5.20 -59.24
N LEU A 38 25.65 -4.25 -60.13
CA LEU A 38 24.56 -4.34 -61.10
C LEU A 38 24.98 -5.23 -62.28
N THR A 39 24.96 -6.55 -62.10
CA THR A 39 25.03 -7.48 -63.25
C THR A 39 23.62 -7.65 -63.78
N VAL A 40 23.25 -6.92 -64.85
CA VAL A 40 21.94 -7.07 -65.48
C VAL A 40 21.82 -8.47 -66.08
N ARG A 41 21.22 -9.40 -65.32
CA ARG A 41 20.62 -10.62 -65.84
C ARG A 41 19.16 -10.62 -65.43
N ASN A 42 18.31 -10.43 -66.43
CA ASN A 42 16.86 -10.60 -66.43
C ASN A 42 16.06 -9.58 -65.60
N PHE A 43 15.14 -8.88 -66.28
CA PHE A 43 14.06 -8.12 -65.69
C PHE A 43 12.99 -9.08 -65.15
N GLU A 44 13.34 -9.88 -64.16
CA GLU A 44 12.35 -10.17 -63.12
C GLU A 44 12.56 -9.07 -62.09
N GLU A 45 11.49 -8.34 -61.83
CA GLU A 45 11.37 -7.38 -60.75
C GLU A 45 12.14 -7.92 -59.55
N LEU A 46 13.14 -7.17 -59.08
CA LEU A 46 13.78 -7.48 -57.81
C LEU A 46 12.69 -7.26 -56.76
N GLU A 47 11.89 -8.28 -56.49
CA GLU A 47 11.12 -8.38 -55.27
C GLU A 47 12.16 -8.27 -54.16
N ILE A 48 12.31 -7.07 -53.60
CA ILE A 48 12.81 -6.99 -52.23
C ILE A 48 11.81 -7.84 -51.47
N PRO A 49 12.22 -8.96 -50.84
CA PRO A 49 11.28 -9.72 -50.06
C PRO A 49 10.78 -8.77 -48.98
N ASP A 50 9.55 -8.28 -49.15
CA ASP A 50 8.81 -7.60 -48.10
C ASP A 50 8.50 -8.69 -47.06
N SER A 51 9.55 -8.99 -46.31
CA SER A 51 9.58 -9.94 -45.22
C SER A 51 9.14 -9.27 -43.92
N GLY A 52 8.69 -8.02 -43.97
CA GLY A 52 7.97 -7.38 -42.89
C GLY A 52 6.50 -7.39 -43.23
N THR A 53 5.68 -7.94 -42.35
CA THR A 53 4.36 -7.33 -42.14
C THR A 53 4.57 -5.80 -42.02
N PRO A 54 3.69 -4.95 -42.59
CA PRO A 54 3.74 -3.52 -42.31
C PRO A 54 3.90 -3.31 -40.81
N PRO A 55 4.70 -2.34 -40.33
CA PRO A 55 4.81 -2.10 -38.89
C PRO A 55 3.39 -1.95 -38.34
N GLN A 56 3.03 -2.85 -37.42
CA GLN A 56 1.74 -2.83 -36.76
C GLN A 56 1.61 -1.46 -36.08
N ALA A 57 0.50 -0.77 -36.34
CA ALA A 57 0.21 0.47 -35.63
C ALA A 57 -0.03 0.12 -34.15
N ASN A 58 0.55 0.91 -33.25
CA ASN A 58 0.35 0.73 -31.80
C ASN A 58 -1.14 0.73 -31.46
N THR A 59 -1.57 -0.28 -30.73
CA THR A 59 -2.90 -0.39 -30.15
C THR A 59 -2.77 -0.08 -28.68
N ARG A 60 -3.53 0.91 -28.18
CA ARG A 60 -3.49 1.21 -26.75
C ARG A 60 -3.90 0.00 -25.90
N PRO A 61 -3.42 -0.10 -24.65
CA PRO A 61 -3.85 -1.15 -23.72
C PRO A 61 -5.34 -1.09 -23.36
N GLU A 62 -5.90 -2.24 -23.03
CA GLU A 62 -7.22 -2.39 -22.41
C GLU A 62 -7.04 -2.74 -20.93
N ALA A 63 -7.40 -1.79 -20.06
CA ALA A 63 -7.41 -1.98 -18.63
C ALA A 63 -8.79 -2.41 -18.12
N VAL A 64 -8.83 -3.22 -17.07
CA VAL A 64 -10.06 -3.73 -16.45
C VAL A 64 -10.07 -3.37 -14.97
N ALA A 65 -11.23 -2.94 -14.46
CA ALA A 65 -11.37 -2.58 -13.06
C ALA A 65 -11.13 -3.79 -12.12
N ASP A 66 -10.56 -3.50 -10.94
CA ASP A 66 -10.17 -4.51 -9.96
C ASP A 66 -10.94 -4.35 -8.64
N GLU A 67 -11.09 -5.46 -7.92
CA GLU A 67 -11.70 -5.49 -6.59
C GLU A 67 -10.86 -6.37 -5.66
N PHE A 68 -10.54 -5.84 -4.48
CA PHE A 68 -9.81 -6.56 -3.44
C PHE A 68 -10.49 -6.40 -2.08
N THR A 69 -10.27 -7.40 -1.22
CA THR A 69 -10.69 -7.38 0.18
C THR A 69 -9.47 -7.64 1.05
N LEU A 70 -9.33 -6.89 2.13
CA LEU A 70 -8.26 -7.02 3.11
C LEU A 70 -8.80 -6.75 4.51
N THR A 71 -8.04 -7.10 5.54
CA THR A 71 -8.28 -6.65 6.90
C THR A 71 -7.58 -5.32 7.13
N GLU A 72 -8.09 -4.51 8.06
CA GLU A 72 -7.38 -3.33 8.54
C GLU A 72 -6.00 -3.69 9.13
N ASP A 73 -5.15 -2.68 9.32
CA ASP A 73 -3.79 -2.79 9.87
C ASP A 73 -2.81 -3.72 9.13
N THR A 74 -3.26 -4.33 8.03
CA THR A 74 -2.49 -5.30 7.25
C THR A 74 -2.29 -4.80 5.82
N PRO A 75 -1.04 -4.52 5.41
CA PRO A 75 -0.75 -4.18 4.03
C PRO A 75 -1.11 -5.31 3.06
N LEU A 76 -1.67 -4.96 1.89
CA LEU A 76 -2.00 -5.88 0.81
C LEU A 76 -1.15 -5.59 -0.43
N ASN A 77 -0.55 -6.63 -1.01
CA ASN A 77 0.09 -6.53 -2.33
C ASN A 77 -0.96 -6.78 -3.44
N LEU A 78 -1.03 -5.87 -4.40
CA LEU A 78 -1.99 -5.81 -5.49
C LEU A 78 -1.28 -6.08 -6.83
N ASP A 79 -1.82 -7.04 -7.57
CA ASP A 79 -1.45 -7.30 -8.96
C ASP A 79 -2.60 -6.83 -9.87
N ILE A 80 -2.65 -5.53 -10.10
CA ILE A 80 -3.74 -4.87 -10.83
C ILE A 80 -3.61 -4.98 -12.36
N LEU A 81 -2.48 -5.47 -12.88
CA LEU A 81 -2.29 -5.65 -14.32
C LEU A 81 -2.62 -7.08 -14.76
N ALA A 82 -2.99 -7.97 -13.83
CA ALA A 82 -3.19 -9.39 -14.10
C ALA A 82 -4.35 -9.70 -15.06
N ASN A 83 -5.36 -8.83 -15.09
CA ASN A 83 -6.55 -8.89 -15.94
C ASN A 83 -6.48 -7.93 -17.15
N ASP A 84 -5.43 -7.12 -17.24
CA ASP A 84 -5.21 -6.18 -18.32
C ASP A 84 -4.58 -6.85 -19.54
N SER A 85 -4.75 -6.24 -20.71
CA SER A 85 -4.19 -6.78 -21.94
C SER A 85 -3.78 -5.72 -22.94
N ASP A 86 -2.83 -6.11 -23.78
CA ASP A 86 -2.42 -5.37 -24.95
C ASP A 86 -2.52 -6.24 -26.20
N ALA A 87 -3.08 -5.69 -27.28
CA ALA A 87 -3.35 -6.44 -28.50
C ALA A 87 -2.08 -6.72 -29.33
N ASP A 88 -1.06 -5.89 -29.15
CA ASP A 88 0.25 -6.02 -29.81
C ASP A 88 1.19 -6.95 -29.00
N GLY A 89 0.83 -7.22 -27.73
CA GLY A 89 1.53 -8.11 -26.82
C GLY A 89 2.64 -7.41 -26.03
N ASP A 90 2.57 -6.08 -25.95
CA ASP A 90 3.54 -5.27 -25.22
C ASP A 90 3.41 -5.43 -23.70
N SER A 91 4.51 -5.19 -23.00
CA SER A 91 4.52 -5.26 -21.53
C SER A 91 3.85 -4.04 -20.93
N LEU A 92 2.94 -4.26 -19.99
CA LEU A 92 2.18 -3.20 -19.35
C LEU A 92 2.86 -2.67 -18.09
N SER A 93 2.62 -1.38 -17.82
CA SER A 93 3.02 -0.68 -16.62
C SER A 93 1.86 0.17 -16.10
N THR A 94 1.82 0.40 -14.79
CA THR A 94 0.74 1.16 -14.15
C THR A 94 1.06 2.65 -14.08
N VAL A 95 0.07 3.49 -14.37
CA VAL A 95 0.08 4.93 -14.10
C VAL A 95 -1.05 5.25 -13.11
N ILE A 96 -0.71 5.62 -11.88
CA ILE A 96 -1.71 6.04 -10.87
C ILE A 96 -2.29 7.40 -11.25
N VAL A 97 -3.62 7.50 -11.27
CA VAL A 97 -4.37 8.70 -11.64
C VAL A 97 -4.90 9.41 -10.40
N THR A 98 -5.44 8.66 -9.44
CA THR A 98 -5.85 9.17 -8.12
C THR A 98 -5.35 8.24 -7.04
N ASP A 99 -4.96 8.81 -5.90
CA ASP A 99 -4.61 8.04 -4.70
C ASP A 99 -5.85 7.62 -3.90
N PRO A 100 -5.75 6.57 -3.06
CA PRO A 100 -6.76 6.23 -2.05
C PRO A 100 -6.98 7.35 -1.03
N ALA A 101 -8.14 7.34 -0.36
CA ALA A 101 -8.50 8.34 0.65
C ALA A 101 -8.20 7.89 2.08
N HIS A 102 -8.09 6.58 2.31
CA HIS A 102 -7.99 5.94 3.64
C HIS A 102 -6.84 4.94 3.70
N GLY A 103 -5.76 5.27 3.00
CA GLY A 103 -4.52 4.52 3.02
C GLY A 103 -3.49 5.11 2.06
N ARG A 104 -2.44 4.34 1.80
CA ARG A 104 -1.32 4.73 0.96
C ARG A 104 -0.93 3.63 -0.01
N LEU A 105 -0.53 4.03 -1.22
CA LEU A 105 0.08 3.16 -2.21
C LEU A 105 1.61 3.31 -2.24
N ASP A 106 2.29 2.16 -2.30
CA ASP A 106 3.70 2.03 -2.62
C ASP A 106 3.86 1.25 -3.92
N VAL A 107 4.71 1.74 -4.82
CA VAL A 107 5.09 0.99 -6.02
C VAL A 107 6.31 0.14 -5.71
N ASN A 108 6.17 -1.17 -5.83
CA ASN A 108 7.26 -2.12 -5.60
C ASN A 108 8.23 -2.18 -6.78
N SER A 109 9.43 -2.72 -6.55
CA SER A 109 10.46 -2.83 -7.59
C SER A 109 10.10 -3.74 -8.75
N ASP A 110 9.13 -4.64 -8.56
CA ASP A 110 8.60 -5.55 -9.58
C ASP A 110 7.40 -4.98 -10.34
N GLY A 111 6.94 -3.77 -10.01
CA GLY A 111 5.79 -3.11 -10.62
C GLY A 111 4.45 -3.40 -9.92
N SER A 112 4.41 -4.31 -8.95
CA SER A 112 3.22 -4.50 -8.10
C SER A 112 3.01 -3.30 -7.17
N LEU A 113 1.80 -3.17 -6.63
CA LEU A 113 1.48 -2.10 -5.68
C LEU A 113 1.27 -2.68 -4.28
N THR A 114 1.76 -2.02 -3.25
CA THR A 114 1.36 -2.30 -1.87
C THR A 114 0.42 -1.21 -1.39
N TYR A 115 -0.79 -1.61 -1.03
CA TYR A 115 -1.74 -0.76 -0.32
C TYR A 115 -1.59 -0.98 1.18
N THR A 116 -1.49 0.09 1.95
CA THR A 116 -1.52 0.08 3.42
C THR A 116 -2.67 0.97 3.87
N PRO A 117 -3.74 0.41 4.49
CA PRO A 117 -4.79 1.21 5.11
C PRO A 117 -4.22 2.20 6.12
N ASP A 118 -4.93 3.29 6.38
CA ASP A 118 -4.70 4.08 7.59
C ASP A 118 -4.98 3.24 8.83
N ASP A 119 -4.22 3.45 9.91
CA ASP A 119 -4.37 2.72 11.18
C ASP A 119 -5.84 2.77 11.67
N ASP A 120 -6.38 1.62 12.10
CA ASP A 120 -7.74 1.46 12.63
C ASP A 120 -8.87 1.89 11.64
N TYR A 121 -8.59 1.94 10.32
CA TYR A 121 -9.61 2.19 9.30
C TYR A 121 -10.20 0.90 8.74
N PHE A 122 -11.53 0.78 8.87
CA PHE A 122 -12.34 -0.18 8.12
C PHE A 122 -13.40 0.53 7.26
N GLY A 123 -13.70 -0.05 6.11
CA GLY A 123 -14.66 0.48 5.14
C GLY A 123 -14.16 0.49 3.70
N PRO A 124 -14.95 1.05 2.78
CA PRO A 124 -14.60 1.10 1.37
C PRO A 124 -13.59 2.21 1.05
N ASP A 125 -12.54 1.85 0.31
CA ASP A 125 -11.60 2.80 -0.30
C ASP A 125 -11.43 2.52 -1.81
N SER A 126 -10.87 3.47 -2.54
CA SER A 126 -10.69 3.33 -3.98
C SER A 126 -9.60 4.23 -4.53
N PHE A 127 -8.93 3.76 -5.57
CA PHE A 127 -7.99 4.56 -6.36
C PHE A 127 -8.19 4.25 -7.85
N SER A 128 -7.61 5.06 -8.74
CA SER A 128 -7.77 4.86 -10.18
C SER A 128 -6.43 4.84 -10.90
N TYR A 129 -6.35 4.07 -11.99
CA TYR A 129 -5.12 3.92 -12.77
C TYR A 129 -5.39 3.83 -14.28
N GLN A 130 -4.30 3.90 -15.04
CA GLN A 130 -4.24 3.53 -16.46
C GLN A 130 -3.12 2.52 -16.67
N ALA A 131 -3.34 1.53 -17.52
CA ALA A 131 -2.30 0.66 -18.05
C ALA A 131 -1.57 1.34 -19.21
N SER A 132 -0.26 1.25 -19.26
CA SER A 132 0.60 1.90 -20.26
C SER A 132 1.56 0.89 -20.89
N ASP A 133 1.58 0.83 -22.22
CA ASP A 133 2.54 0.06 -23.03
C ASP A 133 3.88 0.81 -23.25
N GLY A 134 3.96 2.06 -22.77
CA GLY A 134 5.11 2.96 -22.94
C GLY A 134 5.00 3.93 -24.13
N ILE A 135 3.97 3.79 -24.95
CA ILE A 135 3.60 4.66 -26.08
C ILE A 135 2.26 5.34 -25.78
N ASP A 136 1.23 4.55 -25.49
CA ASP A 136 -0.14 4.96 -25.19
C ASP A 136 -0.57 4.43 -23.81
N ALA A 137 -1.65 5.02 -23.26
CA ALA A 137 -2.28 4.58 -22.02
C ALA A 137 -3.74 4.16 -22.27
N SER A 138 -4.26 3.25 -21.44
CA SER A 138 -5.65 2.80 -21.45
C SER A 138 -6.63 3.93 -21.06
N GLU A 139 -7.93 3.62 -21.10
CA GLU A 139 -8.90 4.42 -20.33
C GLU A 139 -8.62 4.26 -18.82
N THR A 140 -9.05 5.24 -18.04
CA THR A 140 -8.95 5.17 -16.57
C THR A 140 -9.95 4.16 -16.04
N VAL A 141 -9.48 3.25 -15.20
CA VAL A 141 -10.31 2.28 -14.46
C VAL A 141 -10.08 2.43 -12.95
N ASP A 142 -11.06 1.97 -12.18
CA ASP A 142 -11.03 2.02 -10.72
C ASP A 142 -10.53 0.69 -10.13
N VAL A 143 -9.86 0.79 -8.99
CA VAL A 143 -9.59 -0.32 -8.07
C VAL A 143 -10.39 -0.06 -6.81
N THR A 144 -11.26 -0.99 -6.45
CA THR A 144 -12.09 -0.92 -5.24
C THR A 144 -11.51 -1.81 -4.15
N LEU A 145 -11.41 -1.28 -2.94
CA LEU A 145 -10.84 -1.95 -1.76
C LEU A 145 -11.92 -2.02 -0.68
N ASP A 146 -12.21 -3.23 -0.19
CA ASP A 146 -13.08 -3.45 0.96
C ASP A 146 -12.23 -3.81 2.18
N VAL A 147 -12.00 -2.82 3.07
CA VAL A 147 -11.23 -3.01 4.31
C VAL A 147 -12.16 -3.54 5.40
N LEU A 148 -11.96 -4.80 5.78
CA LEU A 148 -12.74 -5.49 6.79
C LEU A 148 -12.25 -5.15 8.20
N PRO A 149 -13.17 -5.01 9.17
CA PRO A 149 -12.79 -4.81 10.56
C PRO A 149 -12.12 -6.08 11.13
N GLU A 150 -11.10 -5.89 11.96
CA GLU A 150 -10.47 -6.89 12.80
C GLU A 150 -10.61 -6.48 14.27
N ASN A 151 -10.73 -7.46 15.18
CA ASN A 151 -10.94 -7.14 16.58
C ASN A 151 -9.62 -6.88 17.32
N ASP A 152 -9.46 -5.68 17.86
CA ASP A 152 -8.26 -5.20 18.52
C ASP A 152 -8.40 -5.14 20.03
N ALA A 153 -7.46 -5.79 20.71
CA ALA A 153 -7.39 -5.65 22.15
C ALA A 153 -7.03 -4.20 22.55
N PRO A 154 -7.69 -3.63 23.58
CA PRO A 154 -7.32 -2.34 24.15
C PRO A 154 -5.82 -2.20 24.40
N ARG A 155 -5.17 -1.12 23.94
CA ARG A 155 -3.71 -0.94 24.11
C ARG A 155 -3.38 0.32 24.89
N LEU A 156 -2.24 0.36 25.58
CA LEU A 156 -1.77 1.62 26.19
C LEU A 156 -1.46 2.63 25.10
N LYS A 157 -1.89 3.88 25.29
CA LYS A 157 -1.57 4.98 24.37
C LYS A 157 -0.08 5.26 24.27
N ASP A 158 0.62 5.08 25.39
CA ASP A 158 2.08 5.11 25.45
C ASP A 158 2.56 3.77 26.03
N PRO A 159 3.25 2.93 25.24
CA PRO A 159 3.70 1.62 25.70
C PRO A 159 4.82 1.71 26.76
N ASP A 160 5.49 2.86 26.88
CA ASP A 160 6.54 3.09 27.88
C ASP A 160 5.97 3.72 29.18
N ASP A 161 4.70 4.13 29.20
CA ASP A 161 4.07 4.72 30.39
C ASP A 161 3.77 3.67 31.47
N LEU A 162 4.11 4.02 32.70
CA LEU A 162 3.63 3.32 33.89
C LEU A 162 2.34 3.96 34.38
N LEU A 163 1.31 3.15 34.61
CA LEU A 163 0.08 3.61 35.25
C LEU A 163 0.34 3.84 36.74
N VAL A 164 0.59 5.09 37.12
CA VAL A 164 0.86 5.48 38.51
C VAL A 164 -0.16 6.52 38.98
N TRP A 165 -0.81 6.24 40.10
CA TRP A 165 -1.67 7.19 40.81
C TRP A 165 -1.13 7.52 42.19
N GLN A 166 -1.41 8.73 42.66
CA GLN A 166 -1.09 9.13 44.04
C GLN A 166 -2.35 9.18 44.90
N ALA A 167 -2.25 8.67 46.12
CA ALA A 167 -3.30 8.74 47.12
C ALA A 167 -2.73 9.21 48.47
N ASN A 168 -3.40 10.15 49.12
CA ASN A 168 -3.08 10.48 50.50
C ASN A 168 -3.58 9.37 51.44
N LYS A 169 -2.95 9.22 52.60
CA LYS A 169 -3.40 8.27 53.63
C LYS A 169 -4.88 8.40 53.96
N GLY A 170 -5.58 7.27 53.98
CA GLY A 170 -7.02 7.21 54.28
C GLY A 170 -7.92 7.89 53.25
N GLN A 171 -7.41 8.23 52.06
CA GLN A 171 -8.18 8.85 50.99
C GLN A 171 -8.91 7.80 50.17
N LEU A 172 -10.20 8.03 49.91
CA LEU A 172 -10.94 7.36 48.86
C LEU A 172 -10.66 8.02 47.51
N ILE A 173 -10.23 7.25 46.53
CA ILE A 173 -9.99 7.69 45.16
C ILE A 173 -10.83 6.88 44.15
N LEU A 174 -11.19 7.54 43.06
CA LEU A 174 -11.80 6.95 41.88
C LEU A 174 -10.79 7.06 40.75
N ILE A 175 -10.32 5.93 40.25
CA ILE A 175 -9.22 5.87 39.29
C ILE A 175 -9.79 5.56 37.91
N ASP A 176 -9.53 6.47 36.98
CA ASP A 176 -9.98 6.40 35.60
C ASP A 176 -8.82 5.89 34.74
N VAL A 177 -8.76 4.57 34.57
CA VAL A 177 -7.69 3.92 33.79
C VAL A 177 -7.95 3.99 32.29
N LEU A 178 -9.23 3.98 31.86
CA LEU A 178 -9.62 3.95 30.44
C LEU A 178 -9.07 5.14 29.65
N GLY A 179 -8.92 6.31 30.30
CA GLY A 179 -8.29 7.48 29.66
C GLY A 179 -6.88 7.23 29.11
N HIS A 180 -6.17 6.21 29.60
CA HIS A 180 -4.81 5.84 29.20
C HIS A 180 -4.75 4.75 28.12
N PHE A 181 -5.89 4.18 27.74
CA PHE A 181 -5.97 3.14 26.73
C PHE A 181 -6.59 3.69 25.45
N ASP A 182 -6.06 3.21 24.34
CA ASP A 182 -6.62 3.32 23.01
C ASP A 182 -7.57 2.14 22.80
N PRO A 183 -8.84 2.40 22.46
CA PRO A 183 -9.82 1.34 22.20
C PRO A 183 -9.68 0.68 20.85
N GLY A 184 -8.81 1.16 19.96
CA GLY A 184 -8.76 0.69 18.58
C GLY A 184 -9.84 1.36 17.72
N PRO A 185 -10.31 0.69 16.65
CA PRO A 185 -11.17 1.29 15.65
C PRO A 185 -12.55 1.70 16.20
N ALA A 186 -13.27 2.51 15.43
CA ALA A 186 -14.50 3.17 15.90
C ALA A 186 -15.61 2.19 16.34
N ASN A 187 -15.60 0.96 15.83
CA ASN A 187 -16.50 -0.12 16.27
C ASN A 187 -16.17 -0.67 17.66
N GLU A 188 -15.00 -0.35 18.21
CA GLU A 188 -14.39 -0.94 19.43
C GLU A 188 -14.25 0.08 20.57
N ALA A 189 -14.83 1.26 20.37
CA ALA A 189 -14.75 2.40 21.30
C ALA A 189 -15.32 2.10 22.70
N ASP A 190 -16.16 1.08 22.85
CA ASP A 190 -16.79 0.73 24.11
C ASP A 190 -15.92 -0.26 24.90
N GLN A 191 -15.41 0.19 26.05
CA GLN A 191 -14.55 -0.60 26.92
C GLN A 191 -15.15 -0.80 28.31
N THR A 192 -14.84 -1.93 28.91
CA THR A 192 -15.19 -2.25 30.31
C THR A 192 -13.95 -2.60 31.11
N VAL A 193 -13.95 -2.23 32.39
CA VAL A 193 -12.86 -2.55 33.31
C VAL A 193 -13.34 -3.62 34.28
N THR A 194 -12.56 -4.67 34.47
CA THR A 194 -12.77 -5.66 35.52
C THR A 194 -11.50 -5.84 36.35
N LEU A 195 -11.66 -6.29 37.59
CA LEU A 195 -10.52 -6.58 38.46
C LEU A 195 -10.09 -8.03 38.25
N ASN A 196 -8.79 -8.26 38.12
CA ASN A 196 -8.30 -9.62 37.96
C ASN A 196 -8.51 -10.41 39.26
N SER A 197 -9.29 -11.49 39.19
CA SER A 197 -9.60 -12.32 40.36
C SER A 197 -8.42 -13.18 40.85
N ALA A 198 -7.35 -13.28 40.05
CA ALA A 198 -6.15 -14.07 40.36
C ALA A 198 -5.06 -13.29 41.11
N ASP A 199 -5.23 -11.97 41.27
CA ASP A 199 -4.40 -11.21 42.20
C ASP A 199 -4.58 -11.83 43.60
N PRO A 200 -3.51 -12.04 44.39
CA PRO A 200 -3.65 -12.57 45.73
C PRO A 200 -4.49 -11.59 46.55
N VAL A 201 -5.79 -11.87 46.63
CA VAL A 201 -6.77 -11.19 47.49
C VAL A 201 -6.31 -11.40 48.93
N GLY A 202 -5.38 -10.56 49.40
CA GLY A 202 -4.68 -10.87 50.65
C GLY A 202 -3.53 -9.98 51.09
N LEU A 203 -2.99 -9.05 50.30
CA LEU A 203 -1.88 -8.18 50.74
C LEU A 203 -2.07 -6.68 50.47
N PHE A 204 -3.30 -6.22 50.24
CA PHE A 204 -3.58 -4.78 50.25
C PHE A 204 -3.60 -4.26 51.69
N PHE A 205 -2.86 -3.19 51.97
CA PHE A 205 -3.00 -2.43 53.21
C PHE A 205 -4.22 -1.48 53.10
N GLY A 206 -4.54 -1.04 51.89
CA GLY A 206 -5.78 -0.34 51.54
C GLY A 206 -7.01 -1.26 51.42
N SER A 207 -8.08 -0.72 50.85
CA SER A 207 -9.31 -1.45 50.56
C SER A 207 -9.78 -1.18 49.13
N LEU A 208 -9.81 -2.23 48.32
CA LEU A 208 -10.35 -2.22 46.97
C LEU A 208 -11.85 -2.52 47.02
N TYR A 209 -12.68 -1.57 46.60
CA TYR A 209 -14.14 -1.67 46.63
C TYR A 209 -14.76 -2.22 45.34
N GLY A 210 -13.96 -2.40 44.28
CA GLY A 210 -14.43 -2.87 42.98
C GLY A 210 -14.38 -1.78 41.91
N ILE A 211 -15.18 -1.97 40.88
CA ILE A 211 -15.39 -1.03 39.77
C ILE A 211 -16.78 -0.40 39.96
N ASN A 212 -16.90 0.92 39.79
CA ASN A 212 -18.18 1.62 39.85
C ASN A 212 -18.93 1.58 38.50
N ALA A 213 -20.11 2.20 38.42
CA ALA A 213 -20.91 2.25 37.20
C ALA A 213 -20.27 3.07 36.06
N ASP A 214 -19.23 3.86 36.34
CA ASP A 214 -18.48 4.67 35.36
C ASP A 214 -17.15 3.99 34.97
N ASN A 215 -17.00 2.68 35.20
CA ASN A 215 -15.78 1.89 34.95
C ASN A 215 -14.53 2.39 35.73
N LYS A 216 -14.72 3.10 36.85
CA LYS A 216 -13.60 3.57 37.69
C LYS A 216 -13.30 2.58 38.79
N ILE A 217 -12.00 2.33 39.02
CA ILE A 217 -11.54 1.56 40.17
C ILE A 217 -11.78 2.40 41.43
N VAL A 218 -12.47 1.81 42.40
CA VAL A 218 -12.79 2.45 43.69
C VAL A 218 -11.84 1.90 44.75
N TYR A 219 -10.95 2.75 45.25
CA TYR A 219 -9.90 2.33 46.18
C TYR A 219 -9.78 3.29 47.36
N MET A 220 -9.65 2.73 48.56
CA MET A 220 -9.37 3.47 49.79
C MET A 220 -7.93 3.20 50.23
N ALA A 221 -7.13 4.26 50.26
CA ALA A 221 -5.76 4.20 50.71
C ALA A 221 -5.65 3.81 52.19
N PRO A 222 -4.61 3.04 52.58
CA PRO A 222 -4.34 2.76 53.98
C PRO A 222 -4.07 4.03 54.79
N ASN A 223 -4.26 3.94 56.10
CA ASN A 223 -3.82 5.00 57.02
C ASN A 223 -2.29 4.99 57.26
N GLY A 224 -1.62 3.88 56.92
CA GLY A 224 -0.17 3.70 56.98
C GLY A 224 0.48 3.74 55.60
N ILE A 225 1.82 3.82 55.56
CA ILE A 225 2.57 3.64 54.31
C ILE A 225 2.88 2.14 54.16
N PRO A 226 2.48 1.49 53.06
CA PRO A 226 2.83 0.09 52.82
C PRO A 226 4.35 -0.06 52.61
N PRO A 227 4.94 -1.24 52.84
CA PRO A 227 6.31 -1.53 52.44
C PRO A 227 6.50 -1.23 50.95
N GLY A 228 7.51 -0.43 50.60
CA GLY A 228 7.75 0.03 49.22
C GLY A 228 7.05 1.35 48.85
N GLY A 229 6.12 1.84 49.68
CA GLY A 229 5.47 3.14 49.48
C GLY A 229 4.30 3.12 48.50
N HIS A 230 4.03 1.98 47.86
CA HIS A 230 2.97 1.82 46.87
C HIS A 230 2.22 0.49 47.02
N GLU A 231 1.08 0.38 46.37
CA GLU A 231 0.34 -0.86 46.13
C GLU A 231 0.15 -1.07 44.62
N THR A 232 0.03 -2.32 44.18
CA THR A 232 -0.20 -2.64 42.76
C THR A 232 -1.53 -3.37 42.62
N ILE A 233 -2.32 -3.00 41.62
CA ILE A 233 -3.60 -3.64 41.27
C ILE A 233 -3.50 -4.16 39.84
N ALA A 234 -3.75 -5.44 39.62
CA ALA A 234 -3.98 -5.99 38.29
C ALA A 234 -5.46 -5.86 37.91
N PHE A 235 -5.70 -5.43 36.68
CA PHE A 235 -7.03 -5.27 36.12
C PHE A 235 -7.04 -5.70 34.65
N GLU A 236 -8.23 -5.95 34.14
CA GLU A 236 -8.47 -6.31 32.75
C GLU A 236 -9.33 -5.23 32.11
N ILE A 237 -9.01 -4.86 30.87
CA ILE A 237 -9.86 -4.04 30.01
C ILE A 237 -10.34 -4.93 28.88
N GLU A 238 -11.65 -5.00 28.70
CA GLU A 238 -12.29 -5.74 27.62
C GLU A 238 -13.05 -4.78 26.72
N ASP A 239 -12.86 -4.89 25.40
CA ASP A 239 -13.66 -4.18 24.40
C ASP A 239 -15.09 -4.76 24.26
N ASN A 240 -15.91 -4.21 23.37
CA ASN A 240 -17.28 -4.67 23.15
C ASN A 240 -17.43 -5.92 22.27
N PHE A 241 -16.33 -6.51 21.80
CA PHE A 241 -16.26 -7.75 21.02
C PHE A 241 -15.53 -8.89 21.76
N GLY A 242 -14.96 -8.60 22.93
CA GLY A 242 -14.38 -9.54 23.88
C GLY A 242 -12.85 -9.69 23.81
N ALA A 243 -12.09 -8.82 23.13
CA ALA A 243 -10.63 -8.85 23.32
C ALA A 243 -10.23 -8.12 24.60
N VAL A 244 -9.20 -8.66 25.24
CA VAL A 244 -8.84 -8.35 26.63
C VAL A 244 -7.38 -7.96 26.72
N THR A 245 -7.11 -6.88 27.46
CA THR A 245 -5.77 -6.49 27.89
C THR A 245 -5.66 -6.51 29.40
N ILE A 246 -4.61 -7.14 29.90
CA ILE A 246 -4.26 -7.18 31.32
C ILE A 246 -3.20 -6.12 31.59
N ALA A 247 -3.43 -5.28 32.59
CA ALA A 247 -2.50 -4.23 32.99
C ALA A 247 -2.38 -4.13 34.51
N GLU A 248 -1.28 -3.51 34.95
CA GLU A 248 -1.00 -3.22 36.35
C GLU A 248 -1.07 -1.72 36.60
N LEU A 249 -1.68 -1.35 37.71
CA LEU A 249 -1.78 0.02 38.23
C LEU A 249 -1.01 0.11 39.54
N GLN A 250 -0.02 1.00 39.61
CA GLN A 250 0.65 1.36 40.85
C GLN A 250 -0.05 2.53 41.54
N ILE A 251 -0.29 2.42 42.84
CA ILE A 251 -0.84 3.48 43.68
C ILE A 251 0.21 3.87 44.73
N ASP A 252 0.85 5.01 44.55
CA ASP A 252 1.78 5.61 45.50
C ASP A 252 1.01 6.24 46.67
N ILE A 253 1.32 5.79 47.89
CA ILE A 253 0.71 6.32 49.11
C ILE A 253 1.59 7.42 49.70
N VAL A 254 1.03 8.62 49.78
CA VAL A 254 1.71 9.82 50.28
C VAL A 254 1.09 10.30 51.60
N ILE A 255 1.82 11.18 52.29
CA ILE A 255 1.49 11.65 53.65
C ILE A 255 0.27 12.57 53.65
#